data_AF-A0A8G1TUS1-F1
#
_entry.id   AF-A0A8G1TUS1-F1
#
_cell.length_a   1.000
_cell.length_b   1.000
_cell.length_c   1.000
_cell.angle_alpha   90.00
_cell.angle_beta   90.00
_cell.angle_gamma   90.00
#
_symmetry.space_group_name_H-M   'P 1'
#
loop_
_entity.id
_entity.type
_entity.pdbx_description
1 polymer ?
#
loop_
_entity_poly.entity_id
_entity_poly.type
_entity_poly.pdbx_seq_one_letter_code
_entity_poly.pdbx_strand_id
1 'polypeptide(L)'
;MAEQFGYTGQARPAEGGDEYGAMMFVIGQALARLSTSTVVRVVAVTNAGGLAPVGFVDVQPLVNQLDGAGNAVPHGVLHHLPYFRLQGGTDAIILDPKVGDLGIAVFASRDISAVKASKAQANPGSWRAHDMADGLYVGGLLNGTPVQYVQFTAGGINVVSPTKVTVEAPNIELNASTQCALNSPQIVLNGTVQQGSGSFGGTSTWQGNMDTLGTLRNNGKDVGSTHTHSGVQSGPSNTGTPN
;
A
#
# COMPACT_ATOMS: atom_id res chain seq x y z
N MET A 1 -18.51 -45.94 -39.11
CA MET A 1 -18.64 -45.94 -37.65
C MET A 1 -17.34 -46.55 -37.10
N ALA A 2 -16.41 -45.71 -36.69
CA ALA A 2 -15.21 -46.09 -35.96
C ALA A 2 -15.00 -44.96 -34.95
N GLU A 3 -15.51 -45.18 -33.74
CA GLU A 3 -15.33 -44.27 -32.62
C GLU A 3 -13.85 -44.27 -32.23
N GLN A 4 -13.14 -43.20 -32.57
CA GLN A 4 -11.79 -42.96 -32.07
C GLN A 4 -11.91 -42.31 -30.70
N PHE A 5 -12.20 -43.10 -29.66
CA PHE A 5 -11.96 -42.73 -28.27
C PHE A 5 -10.46 -42.80 -27.99
N GLY A 6 -9.69 -41.89 -28.58
CA GLY A 6 -8.31 -41.62 -28.20
C GLY A 6 -8.29 -40.37 -27.35
N TYR A 7 -7.95 -40.51 -26.07
CA TYR A 7 -7.63 -39.38 -25.21
C TYR A 7 -6.56 -38.54 -25.93
N THR A 8 -6.88 -37.31 -26.36
CA THR A 8 -5.90 -36.41 -26.98
C THR A 8 -4.98 -35.92 -25.87
N GLY A 9 -4.00 -36.74 -25.51
CA GLY A 9 -2.94 -36.36 -24.58
C GLY A 9 -2.11 -35.20 -25.13
N GLN A 10 -1.20 -34.67 -24.32
CA GLN A 10 -0.32 -33.58 -24.74
C GLN A 10 0.77 -34.00 -25.74
N ALA A 11 0.78 -35.27 -26.17
CA ALA A 11 1.78 -35.83 -27.07
C ALA A 11 1.61 -35.28 -28.49
N ARG A 12 2.70 -34.77 -29.07
CA ARG A 12 2.75 -34.31 -30.45
C ARG A 12 3.03 -35.49 -31.40
N PRO A 13 2.63 -35.43 -32.68
CA PRO A 13 2.80 -36.53 -33.64
C PRO A 13 4.25 -37.05 -33.81
N ALA A 14 5.26 -36.22 -33.52
CA ALA A 14 6.67 -36.60 -33.60
C ALA A 14 7.21 -37.30 -32.33
N GLU A 15 6.48 -37.26 -31.21
CA GLU A 15 6.96 -37.69 -29.89
C GLU A 15 6.77 -39.19 -29.62
N GLY A 16 6.12 -39.92 -30.53
CA GLY A 16 6.01 -41.39 -30.50
C GLY A 16 6.77 -42.11 -31.62
N GLY A 17 7.52 -41.37 -32.45
CA GLY A 17 8.16 -41.89 -33.66
C GLY A 17 9.58 -42.44 -33.47
N ASP A 18 10.31 -41.98 -32.44
CA ASP A 18 11.67 -42.41 -32.11
C ASP A 18 11.94 -42.31 -30.59
N GLU A 19 13.06 -42.89 -30.13
CA GLU A 19 13.46 -42.86 -28.71
C GLU A 19 13.72 -41.43 -28.20
N TYR A 20 14.21 -40.54 -29.08
CA TYR A 20 14.47 -39.14 -28.73
C TYR A 20 13.17 -38.38 -28.45
N GLY A 21 12.16 -38.52 -29.31
CA GLY A 21 10.83 -37.93 -29.16
C GLY A 21 10.13 -38.44 -27.91
N ALA A 22 10.23 -39.75 -27.63
CA ALA A 22 9.69 -40.34 -26.41
C ALA A 22 10.37 -39.77 -25.14
N MET A 23 11.70 -39.61 -25.16
CA MET A 23 12.45 -38.99 -24.06
C MET A 23 12.05 -37.52 -23.86
N MET A 24 11.95 -36.75 -24.94
CA MET A 24 11.54 -35.34 -24.89
C MET A 24 10.12 -35.18 -24.34
N PHE A 25 9.20 -36.08 -24.68
CA PHE A 25 7.85 -36.10 -24.10
C PHE A 25 7.89 -36.35 -22.59
N VAL A 26 8.66 -37.35 -22.12
CA VAL A 26 8.80 -37.64 -20.69
C VAL A 26 9.39 -36.45 -19.92
N ILE A 27 10.43 -35.80 -20.48
CA ILE A 27 11.01 -34.59 -19.90
C ILE A 27 9.97 -33.46 -19.85
N GLY A 28 9.22 -33.24 -20.94
CA GLY A 28 8.15 -32.24 -20.99
C GLY A 28 7.07 -32.49 -19.93
N GLN A 29 6.65 -33.74 -19.75
CA GLN A 29 5.69 -34.13 -18.71
C GLN A 29 6.26 -33.94 -17.29
N ALA A 30 7.55 -34.22 -17.08
CA ALA A 30 8.20 -33.98 -15.79
C ALA A 30 8.28 -32.49 -15.45
N LEU A 31 8.62 -31.65 -16.44
CA LEU A 31 8.67 -30.19 -16.28
C LEU A 31 7.27 -29.59 -16.07
N ALA A 32 6.23 -30.12 -16.72
CA ALA A 32 4.85 -29.67 -16.56
C ALA A 32 4.29 -29.88 -15.14
N ARG A 33 4.88 -30.78 -14.36
CA ARG A 33 4.51 -31.00 -12.95
C ARG A 33 5.15 -30.01 -11.99
N LEU A 34 6.11 -29.20 -12.44
CA LEU A 34 6.77 -28.20 -11.59
C LEU A 34 5.85 -27.00 -11.41
N SER A 35 5.48 -26.73 -10.16
CA SER A 35 4.78 -25.50 -9.82
C SER A 35 5.81 -24.37 -9.73
N THR A 36 5.67 -23.33 -10.56
CA THR A 36 6.56 -22.17 -10.58
C THR A 36 5.87 -20.94 -10.01
N SER A 37 4.80 -20.51 -10.68
CA SER A 37 3.91 -19.45 -10.21
C SER A 37 2.53 -19.57 -10.85
N THR A 38 1.51 -19.03 -10.19
CA THR A 38 0.16 -18.95 -10.75
C THR A 38 -0.59 -17.73 -10.23
N VAL A 39 -1.61 -17.29 -10.97
CA VAL A 39 -2.49 -16.20 -10.53
C VAL A 39 -3.50 -16.76 -9.55
N VAL A 40 -3.64 -16.09 -8.41
CA VAL A 40 -4.48 -16.53 -7.31
C VAL A 40 -5.37 -15.39 -6.80
N ARG A 41 -6.47 -15.77 -6.15
CA ARG A 41 -7.34 -14.87 -5.38
C ARG A 41 -7.28 -15.21 -3.90
N VAL A 42 -7.18 -14.20 -3.05
CA VAL A 42 -7.20 -14.36 -1.59
C VAL A 42 -8.61 -14.75 -1.12
N VAL A 43 -8.70 -15.82 -0.32
CA VAL A 43 -9.94 -16.34 0.26
C VAL A 43 -10.01 -16.05 1.76
N ALA A 44 -8.87 -16.11 2.46
CA ALA A 44 -8.78 -15.76 3.87
C ALA A 44 -7.44 -15.07 4.17
N VAL A 45 -7.41 -14.27 5.24
CA VAL A 45 -6.21 -13.56 5.71
C VAL A 45 -6.14 -13.71 7.22
N THR A 46 -4.95 -14.04 7.75
CA THR A 46 -4.78 -14.20 9.20
C THR A 46 -4.72 -12.87 9.94
N ASN A 47 -4.33 -11.79 9.27
CA ASN A 47 -4.18 -10.46 9.84
C ASN A 47 -5.09 -9.46 9.11
N ALA A 48 -5.86 -8.67 9.86
CA ALA A 48 -6.77 -7.66 9.32
C ALA A 48 -6.16 -6.23 9.31
N GLY A 49 -4.85 -6.13 9.04
CA GLY A 49 -4.11 -4.86 9.07
C GLY A 49 -3.47 -4.54 10.42
N GLY A 50 -2.43 -3.71 10.40
CA GLY A 50 -1.76 -3.16 11.59
C GLY A 50 -0.23 -3.36 11.59
N LEU A 51 0.40 -3.01 12.72
CA LEU A 51 1.86 -3.13 12.92
C LEU A 51 2.30 -4.54 13.32
N ALA A 52 1.41 -5.53 13.28
CA ALA A 52 1.73 -6.93 13.55
C ALA A 52 2.73 -7.47 12.49
N PRO A 53 3.52 -8.50 12.83
CA PRO A 53 4.36 -9.18 11.84
C PRO A 53 3.55 -9.65 10.64
N VAL A 54 4.23 -9.83 9.50
CA VAL A 54 3.64 -10.39 8.28
C VAL A 54 2.88 -11.69 8.61
N GLY A 55 1.63 -11.74 8.15
CA GLY A 55 0.75 -12.88 8.33
C GLY A 55 0.72 -13.81 7.13
N PHE A 56 -0.36 -14.58 7.06
CA PHE A 56 -0.59 -15.57 6.02
C PHE A 56 -1.91 -15.32 5.31
N VAL A 57 -1.98 -15.80 4.08
CA VAL A 57 -3.19 -15.85 3.26
C VAL A 57 -3.50 -17.27 2.83
N ASP A 58 -4.79 -17.55 2.71
CA ASP A 58 -5.27 -18.70 1.97
C ASP A 58 -5.73 -18.22 0.60
N VAL A 59 -5.30 -18.91 -0.45
CA VAL A 59 -5.50 -18.45 -1.83
C VAL A 59 -6.04 -19.54 -2.73
N GLN A 60 -6.88 -19.15 -3.69
CA GLN A 60 -7.45 -20.02 -4.69
C GLN A 60 -6.80 -19.72 -6.06
N PRO A 61 -6.11 -20.68 -6.68
CA PRO A 61 -5.65 -20.54 -8.08
C PRO A 61 -6.81 -20.28 -9.03
N LEU A 62 -6.61 -19.35 -9.97
CA LEU A 62 -7.64 -18.93 -10.93
C LEU A 62 -7.56 -19.65 -12.28
N VAL A 63 -6.42 -20.25 -12.61
CA VAL A 63 -6.26 -21.09 -13.80
C VAL A 63 -6.61 -22.52 -13.42
N ASN A 64 -7.54 -23.14 -14.15
CA ASN A 64 -7.95 -24.51 -13.91
C ASN A 64 -6.89 -25.51 -14.42
N GLN A 65 -6.84 -26.68 -13.80
CA GLN A 65 -6.21 -27.85 -14.40
C GLN A 65 -7.06 -28.32 -15.57
N LEU A 66 -6.45 -29.00 -16.53
CA LEU A 66 -7.17 -29.71 -17.59
C LEU A 66 -6.95 -31.20 -17.39
N ASP A 67 -8.03 -31.99 -17.43
CA ASP A 67 -7.90 -33.43 -17.64
C ASP A 67 -7.42 -33.69 -19.09
N GLY A 68 -7.04 -34.92 -19.45
CA GLY A 68 -6.59 -35.17 -20.83
C GLY A 68 -7.72 -35.35 -21.86
N ALA A 69 -8.97 -35.07 -21.47
CA ALA A 69 -10.06 -34.77 -22.39
C ALA A 69 -10.26 -33.25 -22.57
N GLY A 70 -9.45 -32.42 -21.89
CA GLY A 70 -9.52 -30.96 -21.95
C GLY A 70 -10.59 -30.34 -21.04
N ASN A 71 -11.19 -31.09 -20.12
CA ASN A 71 -12.17 -30.54 -19.18
C ASN A 71 -11.47 -29.83 -18.03
N ALA A 72 -12.06 -28.72 -17.57
CA ALA A 72 -11.55 -27.94 -16.47
C ALA A 72 -11.75 -28.64 -15.11
N VAL A 73 -10.67 -28.75 -14.34
CA VAL A 73 -10.65 -29.22 -12.95
C VAL A 73 -10.09 -28.10 -12.07
N PRO A 74 -10.89 -27.50 -11.17
CA PRO A 74 -10.41 -26.46 -10.28
C PRO A 74 -9.34 -26.97 -9.31
N HIS A 75 -8.34 -26.14 -9.02
CA HIS A 75 -7.41 -26.41 -7.92
C HIS A 75 -8.12 -26.29 -6.57
N GLY A 76 -7.59 -26.98 -5.56
CA GLY A 76 -7.94 -26.71 -4.17
C GLY A 76 -7.38 -25.38 -3.66
N VAL A 77 -7.86 -24.94 -2.50
CA VAL A 77 -7.32 -23.77 -1.80
C VAL A 77 -5.92 -24.10 -1.28
N LEU A 78 -4.98 -23.18 -1.50
CA LEU A 78 -3.65 -23.23 -0.93
C LEU A 78 -3.67 -22.47 0.40
N HIS A 79 -3.30 -23.15 1.48
CA HIS A 79 -3.39 -22.60 2.81
C HIS A 79 -2.05 -22.10 3.32
N HIS A 80 -2.09 -21.05 4.15
CA HIS A 80 -0.93 -20.62 4.93
C HIS A 80 0.27 -20.14 4.09
N LEU A 81 -0.02 -19.38 3.03
CA LEU A 81 1.02 -18.73 2.22
C LEU A 81 1.41 -17.40 2.89
N PRO A 82 2.68 -17.19 3.25
CA PRO A 82 3.12 -15.88 3.74
C PRO A 82 2.96 -14.86 2.62
N TYR A 83 2.40 -13.69 2.94
CA TYR A 83 2.27 -12.61 1.96
C TYR A 83 3.47 -11.67 1.99
N PHE A 84 3.78 -11.06 0.86
CA PHE A 84 4.85 -10.07 0.76
C PHE A 84 4.45 -8.74 1.41
N ARG A 85 5.33 -8.21 2.27
CA ARG A 85 5.31 -6.83 2.75
C ARG A 85 6.66 -6.20 2.41
N LEU A 86 6.65 -4.99 1.87
CA LEU A 86 7.88 -4.26 1.60
C LEU A 86 8.44 -3.73 2.94
N GLN A 87 9.40 -4.47 3.50
CA GLN A 87 9.96 -4.20 4.82
C GLN A 87 11.48 -4.40 4.82
N GLY A 88 12.19 -3.53 5.53
CA GLY A 88 13.62 -3.64 5.83
C GLY A 88 13.88 -3.27 7.29
N GLY A 89 14.44 -4.18 8.07
CA GLY A 89 14.59 -3.96 9.52
C GLY A 89 13.24 -3.65 10.20
N THR A 90 13.19 -2.51 10.89
CA THR A 90 11.98 -1.99 11.56
C THR A 90 11.07 -1.16 10.66
N ASP A 91 11.50 -0.85 9.43
CA ASP A 91 10.83 0.09 8.53
C ASP A 91 10.02 -0.67 7.47
N ALA A 92 8.79 -0.22 7.19
CA ALA A 92 7.91 -0.92 6.26
C ALA A 92 6.93 -0.01 5.51
N ILE A 93 6.61 -0.39 4.27
CA ILE A 93 5.38 0.00 3.58
C ILE A 93 4.36 -1.11 3.82
N ILE A 94 3.35 -0.81 4.64
CA ILE A 94 2.32 -1.79 5.04
C ILE A 94 1.12 -1.67 4.11
N LEU A 95 0.98 -2.64 3.22
CA LEU A 95 -0.19 -2.84 2.37
C LEU A 95 -0.63 -4.31 2.48
N ASP A 96 -1.36 -4.62 3.55
CA ASP A 96 -1.80 -5.99 3.82
C ASP A 96 -2.94 -6.39 2.86
N PRO A 97 -2.91 -7.63 2.34
CA PRO A 97 -3.94 -8.13 1.44
C PRO A 97 -5.28 -8.28 2.14
N LYS A 98 -6.36 -8.20 1.36
CA LYS A 98 -7.74 -8.41 1.78
C LYS A 98 -8.35 -9.59 1.04
N VAL A 99 -9.40 -10.16 1.61
CA VAL A 99 -10.19 -11.19 0.93
C VAL A 99 -10.74 -10.63 -0.39
N GLY A 100 -10.56 -11.40 -1.46
CA GLY A 100 -10.92 -11.00 -2.83
C GLY A 100 -9.77 -10.40 -3.63
N ASP A 101 -8.67 -10.00 -2.99
CA ASP A 101 -7.51 -9.45 -3.71
C ASP A 101 -6.89 -10.50 -4.64
N LEU A 102 -6.44 -10.02 -5.78
CA LEU A 102 -5.74 -10.78 -6.80
C LEU A 102 -4.23 -10.55 -6.71
N GLY A 103 -3.49 -11.62 -6.98
CA GLY A 103 -2.04 -11.64 -6.90
C GLY A 103 -1.43 -12.88 -7.54
N ILE A 104 -0.14 -13.06 -7.31
CA ILE A 104 0.64 -14.19 -7.78
C ILE A 104 1.06 -15.03 -6.58
N ALA A 105 0.84 -16.34 -6.65
CA ALA A 105 1.53 -17.29 -5.79
C ALA A 105 2.81 -17.75 -6.49
N VAL A 106 3.95 -17.64 -5.81
CA VAL A 106 5.25 -18.15 -6.28
C VAL A 106 5.64 -19.32 -5.40
N PHE A 107 6.11 -20.41 -6.01
CA PHE A 107 6.40 -21.65 -5.31
C PHE A 107 7.90 -21.84 -5.11
N ALA A 108 8.29 -22.20 -3.89
CA ALA A 108 9.68 -22.40 -3.53
C ALA A 108 10.27 -23.66 -4.19
N SER A 109 11.58 -23.67 -4.38
CA SER A 109 12.30 -24.82 -4.93
C SER A 109 12.33 -26.03 -3.98
N ARG A 110 12.07 -25.81 -2.68
CA ARG A 110 12.03 -26.82 -1.61
C ARG A 110 10.98 -26.45 -0.56
N ASP A 111 10.65 -27.42 0.29
CA ASP A 111 9.77 -27.23 1.44
C ASP A 111 10.27 -26.12 2.37
N ILE A 112 9.42 -25.11 2.62
CA ILE A 112 9.74 -23.94 3.45
C ILE A 112 9.00 -23.92 4.79
N SER A 113 8.29 -24.99 5.16
CA SER A 113 7.52 -25.07 6.42
C SER A 113 8.37 -24.80 7.66
N ALA A 114 9.57 -25.37 7.72
CA ALA A 114 10.49 -25.17 8.85
C ALA A 114 10.99 -23.72 8.93
N VAL A 115 11.29 -23.09 7.80
CA VAL A 115 11.72 -21.68 7.73
C VAL A 115 10.56 -20.74 8.08
N LYS A 116 9.33 -21.04 7.64
CA LYS A 116 8.12 -20.29 8.02
C LYS A 116 7.93 -20.26 9.55
N ALA A 117 8.12 -21.41 10.19
CA ALA A 117 7.94 -21.55 11.64
C ALA A 117 9.09 -20.92 12.45
N SER A 118 10.34 -21.15 12.04
CA SER A 118 11.52 -20.73 12.82
C SER A 118 11.98 -19.30 12.52
N LYS A 119 11.65 -18.78 11.32
CA LYS A 119 12.23 -17.54 10.75
C LYS A 119 13.76 -17.56 10.71
N ALA A 120 14.34 -18.76 10.65
CA ALA A 120 15.78 -18.99 10.67
C ALA A 120 16.16 -20.06 9.65
N GLN A 121 17.47 -20.25 9.45
CA GLN A 121 17.97 -21.34 8.63
C GLN A 121 17.45 -22.68 9.15
N ALA A 122 16.88 -23.49 8.27
CA ALA A 122 16.37 -24.82 8.59
C ALA A 122 16.49 -25.75 7.39
N ASN A 123 16.55 -27.05 7.66
CA ASN A 123 16.42 -28.08 6.62
C ASN A 123 14.98 -28.10 6.07
N PRO A 124 14.77 -28.53 4.82
CA PRO A 124 13.42 -28.73 4.29
C PRO A 124 12.62 -29.69 5.17
N GLY A 125 11.35 -29.37 5.44
CA GLY A 125 10.46 -30.21 6.24
C GLY A 125 10.06 -31.53 5.54
N SER A 126 10.24 -31.58 4.22
CA SER A 126 10.04 -32.75 3.38
C SER A 126 10.90 -32.67 2.12
N TRP A 127 10.89 -33.72 1.30
CA TRP A 127 11.59 -33.78 0.02
C TRP A 127 10.81 -33.15 -1.15
N ARG A 128 9.70 -32.46 -0.87
CA ARG A 128 8.93 -31.78 -1.90
C ARG A 128 9.74 -30.66 -2.55
N ALA A 129 9.50 -30.46 -3.84
CA ALA A 129 10.18 -29.47 -4.67
C ALA A 129 9.18 -28.90 -5.67
N HIS A 130 9.10 -27.58 -5.80
CA HIS A 130 8.17 -26.92 -6.72
C HIS A 130 6.71 -27.36 -6.50
N ASP A 131 6.31 -27.44 -5.23
CA ASP A 131 4.98 -27.89 -4.79
C ASP A 131 4.10 -26.69 -4.40
N MET A 132 2.80 -26.76 -4.70
CA MET A 132 1.87 -25.66 -4.45
C MET A 132 1.67 -25.35 -2.96
N ALA A 133 1.95 -26.29 -2.06
CA ALA A 133 1.91 -26.06 -0.62
C ALA A 133 3.04 -25.14 -0.11
N ASP A 134 4.13 -25.05 -0.86
CA ASP A 134 5.32 -24.25 -0.53
C ASP A 134 5.30 -22.90 -1.25
N GLY A 135 4.11 -22.28 -1.28
CA GLY A 135 3.87 -21.00 -1.89
C GLY A 135 4.21 -19.81 -0.98
N LEU A 136 4.45 -18.68 -1.64
CA LEU A 136 4.44 -17.31 -1.09
C LEU A 136 3.50 -16.46 -1.95
N TYR A 137 2.80 -15.51 -1.34
CA TYR A 137 1.87 -14.63 -2.06
C TYR A 137 2.47 -13.24 -2.28
N VAL A 138 2.37 -12.74 -3.52
CA VAL A 138 2.70 -11.37 -3.90
C VAL A 138 1.44 -10.72 -4.48
N GLY A 139 0.93 -9.71 -3.79
CA GLY A 139 -0.30 -9.01 -4.19
C GLY A 139 -0.08 -7.91 -5.23
N GLY A 140 -1.19 -7.33 -5.71
CA GLY A 140 -1.19 -6.13 -6.55
C GLY A 140 -1.42 -6.37 -8.04
N LEU A 141 -1.81 -7.58 -8.44
CA LEU A 141 -2.07 -7.92 -9.84
C LEU A 141 -3.57 -7.90 -10.12
N LEU A 142 -4.02 -7.15 -11.12
CA LEU A 142 -5.42 -7.15 -11.62
C LEU A 142 -6.50 -6.75 -10.59
N ASN A 143 -6.13 -6.02 -9.52
CA ASN A 143 -7.10 -5.49 -8.56
C ASN A 143 -7.93 -4.34 -9.13
N GLY A 144 -9.06 -4.04 -8.48
CA GLY A 144 -9.95 -2.95 -8.86
C GLY A 144 -9.34 -1.54 -8.70
N THR A 145 -10.10 -0.51 -9.09
CA THR A 145 -9.66 0.88 -8.96
C THR A 145 -9.50 1.29 -7.49
N PRO A 146 -8.33 1.84 -7.07
CA PRO A 146 -8.09 2.20 -5.68
C PRO A 146 -8.82 3.48 -5.27
N VAL A 147 -9.37 3.50 -4.05
CA VAL A 147 -9.97 4.70 -3.42
C VAL A 147 -9.04 5.38 -2.40
N GLN A 148 -7.94 4.70 -2.05
CA GLN A 148 -6.89 5.18 -1.16
C GLN A 148 -5.55 4.83 -1.80
N TYR A 149 -4.69 5.82 -2.05
CA TYR A 149 -3.47 5.60 -2.83
C TYR A 149 -2.40 6.68 -2.63
N VAL A 150 -1.16 6.30 -2.94
CA VAL A 150 -0.07 7.22 -3.30
C VAL A 150 0.25 6.97 -4.78
N GLN A 151 0.12 8.00 -5.62
CA GLN A 151 0.30 7.88 -7.06
C GLN A 151 1.37 8.84 -7.56
N PHE A 152 2.33 8.33 -8.33
CA PHE A 152 3.34 9.11 -9.03
C PHE A 152 2.90 9.33 -10.48
N THR A 153 2.90 10.58 -10.92
CA THR A 153 2.53 10.98 -12.28
C THR A 153 3.52 12.01 -12.83
N ALA A 154 3.47 12.31 -14.12
CA ALA A 154 4.26 13.41 -14.70
C ALA A 154 3.90 14.79 -14.09
N GLY A 155 2.68 14.94 -13.55
CA GLY A 155 2.22 16.17 -12.90
C GLY A 155 2.56 16.27 -11.41
N GLY A 156 3.12 15.22 -10.79
CA GLY A 156 3.46 15.18 -9.37
C GLY A 156 2.97 13.95 -8.63
N ILE A 157 2.86 14.06 -7.31
CA ILE A 157 2.49 12.97 -6.39
C ILE A 157 1.12 13.27 -5.75
N ASN A 158 0.19 12.33 -5.88
CA ASN A 158 -1.11 12.39 -5.21
C ASN A 158 -1.08 11.47 -3.98
N VAL A 159 -1.45 12.00 -2.80
CA VAL A 159 -1.67 11.22 -1.57
C VAL A 159 -3.14 11.36 -1.20
N VAL A 160 -3.93 10.30 -1.43
CA VAL A 160 -5.39 10.34 -1.31
C VAL A 160 -5.87 9.31 -0.29
N SER A 161 -6.71 9.77 0.63
CA SER A 161 -7.37 8.96 1.65
C SER A 161 -8.87 9.30 1.70
N PRO A 162 -9.76 8.31 1.80
CA PRO A 162 -11.20 8.55 1.92
C PRO A 162 -11.61 9.05 3.31
N THR A 163 -10.69 9.03 4.29
CA THR A 163 -11.01 9.36 5.69
C THR A 163 -10.04 10.37 6.27
N LYS A 164 -8.80 9.96 6.56
CA LYS A 164 -7.78 10.78 7.23
C LYS A 164 -6.40 10.46 6.70
N VAL A 165 -5.54 11.49 6.67
CA VAL A 165 -4.08 11.35 6.58
C VAL A 165 -3.50 11.88 7.88
N THR A 166 -2.72 11.06 8.58
CA THR A 166 -1.98 11.46 9.80
C THR A 166 -0.49 11.45 9.47
N VAL A 167 0.22 12.52 9.82
CA VAL A 167 1.67 12.62 9.70
C VAL A 167 2.21 12.95 11.08
N GLU A 168 3.09 12.10 11.61
CA GLU A 168 3.64 12.22 12.96
C GLU A 168 5.15 12.05 12.91
N ALA A 169 5.86 13.05 13.42
CA ALA A 169 7.30 13.06 13.60
C ALA A 169 7.65 14.14 14.63
N PRO A 170 8.81 14.07 15.31
CA PRO A 170 9.30 15.16 16.16
C PRO A 170 9.41 16.50 15.42
N ASN A 171 9.75 16.45 14.13
CA ASN A 171 9.84 17.61 13.25
C ASN A 171 9.18 17.26 11.89
N ILE A 172 8.32 18.16 11.40
CA ILE A 172 7.69 18.07 10.08
C ILE A 172 8.05 19.36 9.32
N GLU A 173 8.62 19.21 8.13
CA GLU A 173 9.03 20.33 7.26
C GLU A 173 8.38 20.21 5.88
N LEU A 174 7.82 21.32 5.38
CA LEU A 174 7.18 21.42 4.07
C LEU A 174 7.81 22.58 3.28
N ASN A 175 8.57 22.25 2.24
CA ASN A 175 9.28 23.22 1.42
C ASN A 175 8.63 23.37 0.04
N ALA A 176 8.18 24.58 -0.29
CA ALA A 176 7.64 24.94 -1.59
C ALA A 176 8.18 26.31 -2.02
N SER A 177 8.73 26.40 -3.23
CA SER A 177 9.34 27.64 -3.75
C SER A 177 8.31 28.67 -4.23
N THR A 178 7.09 28.24 -4.53
CA THR A 178 6.02 29.10 -5.04
C THR A 178 4.91 29.29 -4.01
N GLN A 179 4.31 28.19 -3.52
CA GLN A 179 3.17 28.26 -2.61
C GLN A 179 3.00 26.97 -1.82
N CYS A 180 2.67 27.09 -0.53
CA CYS A 180 2.08 26.03 0.28
C CYS A 180 0.62 26.40 0.58
N ALA A 181 -0.33 25.73 -0.06
CA ALA A 181 -1.75 26.02 0.06
C ALA A 181 -2.46 25.01 0.98
N LEU A 182 -3.28 25.50 1.90
CA LEU A 182 -4.14 24.70 2.77
C LEU A 182 -5.60 25.03 2.47
N ASN A 183 -6.32 24.11 1.84
CA ASN A 183 -7.72 24.30 1.44
C ASN A 183 -8.62 23.41 2.30
N SER A 184 -9.34 24.02 3.25
CA SER A 184 -10.24 23.31 4.16
C SER A 184 -11.33 24.27 4.67
N PRO A 185 -12.56 23.80 4.94
CA PRO A 185 -13.57 24.59 5.66
C PRO A 185 -13.10 25.06 7.04
N GLN A 186 -12.18 24.32 7.67
CA GLN A 186 -11.59 24.65 8.97
C GLN A 186 -10.10 24.30 8.99
N ILE A 187 -9.27 25.25 9.42
CA ILE A 187 -7.83 25.06 9.65
C ILE A 187 -7.57 25.36 11.12
N VAL A 188 -7.09 24.37 11.86
CA VAL A 188 -6.78 24.47 13.30
C VAL A 188 -5.28 24.36 13.49
N LEU A 189 -4.67 25.40 14.06
CA LEU A 189 -3.24 25.44 14.39
C LEU A 189 -3.12 25.49 15.93
N ASN A 190 -2.71 24.38 16.54
CA ASN A 190 -2.55 24.29 17.99
C ASN A 190 -1.09 24.52 18.37
N GLY A 191 -0.79 25.73 18.83
CA GLY A 191 0.55 26.16 19.21
C GLY A 191 0.86 27.57 18.72
N THR A 192 2.10 28.01 18.92
CA THR A 192 2.56 29.31 18.42
C THR A 192 2.65 29.28 16.89
N VAL A 193 1.99 30.24 16.23
CA VAL A 193 2.12 30.47 14.79
C VAL A 193 3.08 31.63 14.58
N GLN A 194 4.22 31.37 13.94
CA GLN A 194 5.20 32.38 13.58
C GLN A 194 5.22 32.57 12.06
N GLN A 195 4.91 33.78 11.61
CA GLN A 195 5.24 34.20 10.25
C GLN A 195 6.71 34.63 10.23
N GLY A 196 7.52 34.00 9.39
CA GLY A 196 8.97 34.23 9.37
C GLY A 196 9.35 35.65 8.95
N SER A 197 10.54 36.09 9.34
CA SER A 197 11.21 37.30 8.85
C SER A 197 12.32 37.02 7.83
N GLY A 198 12.53 35.75 7.47
CA GLY A 198 13.54 35.31 6.49
C GLY A 198 13.07 35.45 5.04
N SER A 199 13.66 34.68 4.12
CA SER A 199 13.34 34.75 2.67
C SER A 199 11.88 34.43 2.33
N PHE A 200 11.13 33.83 3.26
CA PHE A 200 9.69 33.55 3.13
C PHE A 200 8.81 34.51 3.96
N GLY A 201 9.37 35.58 4.51
CA GLY A 201 8.62 36.60 5.23
C GLY A 201 7.72 37.44 4.31
N GLY A 202 6.70 38.07 4.88
CA GLY A 202 5.75 38.88 4.11
C GLY A 202 4.58 39.41 4.94
N THR A 203 3.56 39.92 4.25
CA THR A 203 2.34 40.45 4.88
C THR A 203 1.38 39.31 5.25
N SER A 204 0.86 39.31 6.47
CA SER A 204 -0.35 38.51 6.82
C SER A 204 -1.60 39.30 6.43
N THR A 205 -2.45 38.71 5.59
CA THR A 205 -3.73 39.31 5.18
C THR A 205 -4.89 38.47 5.69
N TRP A 206 -5.82 39.10 6.41
CA TRP A 206 -7.04 38.46 6.93
C TRP A 206 -8.25 39.19 6.34
N GLN A 207 -9.07 38.46 5.58
CA GLN A 207 -10.27 39.04 4.93
C GLN A 207 -11.50 39.04 5.85
N GLY A 208 -11.51 38.14 6.85
CA GLY A 208 -12.57 38.06 7.85
C GLY A 208 -12.18 38.77 9.15
N ASN A 209 -13.12 38.75 10.11
CA ASN A 209 -12.87 39.26 11.45
C ASN A 209 -11.77 38.44 12.14
N MET A 210 -10.98 39.12 12.96
CA MET A 210 -10.01 38.51 13.86
C MET A 210 -10.47 38.77 15.31
N ASP A 211 -10.62 37.69 16.09
CA ASP A 211 -10.88 37.76 17.53
C ASP A 211 -9.60 37.37 18.29
N THR A 212 -9.18 38.21 19.23
CA THR A 212 -7.95 38.03 20.00
C THR A 212 -8.24 38.18 21.49
N LEU A 213 -8.03 37.12 22.27
CA LEU A 213 -8.14 37.18 23.74
C LEU A 213 -6.91 37.78 24.43
N GLY A 214 -5.75 37.75 23.77
CA GLY A 214 -4.48 38.23 24.31
C GLY A 214 -4.15 39.68 23.92
N THR A 215 -2.97 40.15 24.33
CA THR A 215 -2.46 41.47 23.93
C THR A 215 -2.10 41.50 22.45
N LEU A 216 -2.62 42.49 21.73
CA LEU A 216 -2.17 42.83 20.38
C LEU A 216 -1.08 43.90 20.47
N ARG A 217 0.11 43.64 19.91
CA ARG A 217 1.21 44.61 19.89
C ARG A 217 1.64 44.98 18.47
N ASN A 218 1.97 46.24 18.28
CA ASN A 218 2.63 46.76 17.09
C ASN A 218 3.94 47.45 17.51
N ASN A 219 5.08 47.05 16.93
CA ASN A 219 6.39 47.61 17.25
C ASN A 219 6.70 47.68 18.77
N GLY A 220 6.30 46.64 19.50
CA GLY A 220 6.48 46.55 20.96
C GLY A 220 5.51 47.37 21.81
N LYS A 221 4.58 48.11 21.20
CA LYS A 221 3.51 48.85 21.90
C LYS A 221 2.22 48.06 21.90
N ASP A 222 1.51 48.08 23.02
CA ASP A 222 0.15 47.57 23.12
C ASP A 222 -0.79 48.44 22.27
N VAL A 223 -1.55 47.80 21.39
CA VAL A 223 -2.60 48.41 20.56
C VAL A 223 -3.95 47.74 20.80
N GLY A 224 -4.07 46.92 21.84
CA GLY A 224 -5.28 46.24 22.27
C GLY A 224 -6.09 47.05 23.28
N SER A 225 -6.80 46.34 24.17
CA SER A 225 -7.81 46.89 25.08
C SER A 225 -7.28 47.82 26.19
N THR A 226 -5.96 47.84 26.40
CA THR A 226 -5.31 48.57 27.49
C THR A 226 -4.42 49.73 26.99
N HIS A 227 -4.40 50.02 25.68
CA HIS A 227 -3.59 51.12 25.16
C HIS A 227 -4.10 52.48 25.67
N THR A 228 -3.18 53.43 25.89
CA THR A 228 -3.49 54.78 26.38
C THR A 228 -2.73 55.85 25.61
N HIS A 229 -3.26 57.07 25.61
CA HIS A 229 -2.63 58.27 25.05
C HIS A 229 -2.38 59.28 26.17
N SER A 230 -1.16 59.80 26.29
CA SER A 230 -0.79 60.83 27.27
C SER A 230 -0.58 62.20 26.60
N GLY A 231 -0.53 63.27 27.41
CA GLY A 231 -0.26 64.63 26.90
C GLY A 231 -1.46 65.34 26.27
N VAL A 232 -2.68 64.89 26.57
CA VAL A 232 -3.93 65.52 26.10
C VAL A 232 -4.68 66.21 27.25
N GLN A 233 -5.34 67.34 26.98
CA GLN A 233 -6.32 67.93 27.89
C GLN A 233 -7.68 67.24 27.66
N SER A 234 -8.17 66.52 28.67
CA SER A 234 -9.46 65.83 28.58
C SER A 234 -10.63 66.82 28.58
N GLY A 235 -11.56 66.63 27.65
CA GLY A 235 -12.87 67.30 27.62
C GLY A 235 -13.99 66.36 28.07
N PRO A 236 -15.24 66.84 28.17
CA PRO A 236 -16.39 66.02 28.58
C PRO A 236 -16.90 65.06 27.50
N SER A 237 -16.38 65.14 26.28
CA SER A 237 -16.84 64.35 25.13
C SER A 237 -15.89 63.19 24.82
N ASN A 238 -16.44 62.09 24.29
CA ASN A 238 -15.64 60.99 23.75
C ASN A 238 -15.08 61.35 22.36
N THR A 239 -14.02 60.66 21.95
CA THR A 239 -13.54 60.75 20.56
C THR A 239 -14.62 60.23 19.61
N GLY A 240 -14.64 60.76 18.38
CA GLY A 240 -15.44 60.17 17.31
C GLY A 240 -14.97 58.75 16.96
N THR A 241 -15.68 58.11 16.04
CA THR A 241 -15.18 56.89 15.39
C THR A 241 -13.83 57.20 14.73
N PRO A 242 -12.84 56.29 14.81
CA PRO A 242 -11.62 56.43 14.02
C PRO A 242 -11.97 56.65 12.55
N ASN A 243 -11.27 57.59 11.89
CA ASN A 243 -11.42 57.88 10.46
C ASN A 243 -10.78 56.79 9.60
#